data_AF-A0A2M9PYH6-F1
#
_entry.id   AF-A0A2M9PYH6-F1
#
_cell.length_a   1.000
_cell.length_b   1.000
_cell.length_c   1.000
_cell.angle_alpha   90.00
_cell.angle_beta   90.00
_cell.angle_gamma   90.00
#
_symmetry.space_group_name_H-M   'P 1'
#
loop_
_entity.id
_entity.type
_entity.pdbx_description
1 polymer ?
#
loop_
_entity_poly.entity_id
_entity_poly.type
_entity_poly.pdbx_seq_one_letter_code
_entity_poly.pdbx_strand_id
1 'polypeptide(L)' 'MKKLSNDLLLKAYLNAKKLGLDPIFIQQLESELKRRSIINKRAKE' A
#
# COMPACT_ATOMS: atom_id res chain seq x y z
N MET A 1 -6.32 7.74 -4.03
CA MET A 1 -4.91 7.38 -4.36
C MET A 1 -4.65 7.05 -5.83
N LYS A 2 -5.62 7.22 -6.76
CA LYS A 2 -5.48 6.81 -8.18
C LYS A 2 -4.31 7.45 -8.95
N LYS A 3 -3.77 8.58 -8.47
CA LYS A 3 -2.64 9.30 -9.07
C LYS A 3 -1.26 8.96 -8.47
N LEU A 4 -1.20 8.22 -7.35
CA LEU A 4 0.10 7.77 -6.80
C LEU A 4 0.71 6.72 -7.73
N SER A 5 2.03 6.75 -7.91
CA SER A 5 2.76 5.63 -8.51
C SER A 5 2.72 4.40 -7.60
N ASN A 6 2.95 3.22 -8.17
CA ASN A 6 2.92 1.97 -7.41
C ASN A 6 3.99 1.94 -6.31
N ASP A 7 5.19 2.45 -6.59
CA ASP A 7 6.29 2.51 -5.61
C ASP A 7 5.97 3.47 -4.46
N LEU A 8 5.40 4.64 -4.77
CA LEU A 8 5.04 5.61 -3.74
C LEU A 8 3.89 5.08 -2.87
N LEU A 9 2.92 4.37 -3.47
CA LEU A 9 1.82 3.74 -2.74
C LEU A 9 2.32 2.65 -1.79
N LEU A 10 3.24 1.81 -2.24
CA LEU A 10 3.85 0.77 -1.40
C LEU A 10 4.67 1.39 -0.26
N LYS A 11 5.49 2.40 -0.55
CA LYS A 11 6.27 3.12 0.46
C LYS A 11 5.37 3.78 1.51
N ALA A 12 4.27 4.40 1.09
CA ALA A 12 3.29 4.99 1.99
C ALA A 12 2.66 3.95 2.92
N TYR A 13 2.26 2.79 2.40
CA TYR A 13 1.73 1.67 3.19
C TYR A 13 2.73 1.16 4.24
N LEU A 14 3.98 0.89 3.83
CA LEU A 14 5.01 0.41 4.76
C LEU A 14 5.30 1.42 5.87
N ASN A 15 5.41 2.71 5.50
CA ASN A 15 5.63 3.77 6.48
C ASN A 15 4.43 3.95 7.42
N ALA A 16 3.20 3.89 6.91
CA ALA A 16 2.00 4.01 7.72
C ALA A 16 1.88 2.88 8.75
N LYS A 17 2.22 1.64 8.36
CA LYS A 17 2.30 0.51 9.30
C LYS A 17 3.41 0.69 10.34
N LYS A 18 4.60 1.14 9.91
CA LYS A 18 5.75 1.35 10.82
C LYS A 18 5.46 2.43 11.87
N LEU A 19 4.76 3.49 11.48
CA LEU A 19 4.43 4.61 12.36
C LEU A 19 3.17 4.37 13.21
N GLY A 20 2.47 3.23 13.01
CA GLY A 20 1.23 2.96 13.72
C GLY A 20 0.13 3.99 13.43
N LEU A 21 0.05 4.45 12.17
CA LEU A 21 -0.98 5.41 11.78
C LEU A 21 -2.39 4.81 11.85
N ASP A 22 -3.38 5.67 11.68
CA ASP A 22 -4.79 5.31 11.68
C ASP A 22 -5.08 4.00 10.89
N PRO A 23 -5.73 3.00 11.51
CA PRO A 23 -6.00 1.72 10.87
C PRO A 23 -6.87 1.82 9.62
N ILE A 24 -7.81 2.77 9.56
CA ILE A 24 -8.68 2.98 8.38
C ILE A 24 -7.83 3.47 7.21
N PHE A 25 -6.91 4.40 7.45
CA PHE A 25 -5.95 4.86 6.44
C PHE A 25 -5.07 3.72 5.92
N ILE A 26 -4.55 2.86 6.81
CA ILE A 26 -3.77 1.67 6.42
C ILE A 26 -4.61 0.73 5.55
N GLN A 27 -5.88 0.51 5.91
CA GLN A 27 -6.80 -0.34 5.14
C GLN A 27 -7.11 0.23 3.76
N GLN A 28 -7.21 1.57 3.62
CA GLN A 28 -7.37 2.23 2.33
C GLN A 28 -6.15 2.01 1.43
N LEU A 29 -4.93 2.12 1.98
CA LEU A 29 -3.68 1.83 1.27
C LEU A 29 -3.62 0.37 0.82
N GLU A 30 -3.96 -0.55 1.72
CA GLU A 30 -3.99 -1.99 1.43
C GLU A 30 -5.01 -2.33 0.34
N SER A 31 -6.19 -1.71 0.38
CA SER A 31 -7.24 -1.91 -0.62
C SER A 31 -6.80 -1.43 -2.01
N GLU A 32 -6.12 -0.28 -2.09
CA GLU A 32 -5.60 0.23 -3.36
C GLU A 32 -4.42 -0.63 -3.88
N LEU A 33 -3.57 -1.13 -2.98
CA LEU A 33 -2.48 -2.05 -3.33
C LEU A 33 -3.02 -3.38 -3.88
N LYS A 34 -4.08 -3.94 -3.28
CA LYS A 34 -4.80 -5.13 -3.77
C LYS A 34 -5.46 -4.85 -5.12
N ARG A 35 -6.16 -3.73 -5.26
CA ARG A 35 -6.81 -3.31 -6.52
C ARG A 35 -5.84 -3.23 -7.70
N ARG A 36 -4.59 -2.86 -7.45
CA ARG A 36 -3.52 -2.76 -8.46
C ARG A 36 -2.67 -4.02 -8.60
N SER A 37 -2.98 -5.08 -7.85
CA SER A 37 -2.19 -6.32 -7.82
C SER A 37 -0.71 -6.12 -7.49
N ILE A 38 -0.36 -5.08 -6.70
CA ILE A 38 1.04 -4.74 -6.37
C ILE A 38 1.61 -5.74 -5.36
N ILE A 39 0.82 -6.14 -4.36
CA ILE A 39 1.25 -7.07 -3.32
C ILE A 39 1.55 -8.46 -3.88
N ASN A 40 0.84 -8.87 -4.94
CA ASN A 40 1.00 -10.20 -5.54
C ASN A 40 2.24 -10.35 -6.43
N LYS A 41 2.88 -9.26 -6.85
CA LYS A 41 4.07 -9.33 -7.74
C LYS A 41 5.37 -9.64 -7.00
N ARG A 42 5.53 -9.18 -5.76
CA ARG A 42 6.78 -9.36 -4.99
C ARG A 42 6.86 -10.65 -4.16
N ALA A 43 5.78 -11.41 -4.04
CA ALA A 43 5.79 -12.71 -3.35
C ALA A 43 6.18 -13.88 -4.28
N LYS A 44 6.53 -13.58 -5.55
CA LYS A 44 6.86 -14.57 -6.59
C LYS A 44 8.27 -14.39 -7.17
N GLU A 45 9.11 -13.55 -6.58
CA GLU A 45 10.52 -13.37 -6.93
C GLU A 45 11.42 -13.94 -5.83
#